data_AF-A0A920ADZ7-F1
#
_entry.id   AF-A0A920ADZ7-F1
#
_cell.length_a   1.000
_cell.length_b   1.000
_cell.length_c   1.000
_cell.angle_alpha   90.00
_cell.angle_beta   90.00
_cell.angle_gamma   90.00
#
_symmetry.space_group_name_H-M   'P 1'
#
loop_
_entity.id
_entity.type
_entity.pdbx_description
1 polymer ?
#
loop_
_entity_poly.entity_id
_entity_poly.type
_entity_poly.pdbx_seq_one_letter_code
_entity_poly.pdbx_strand_id
1 'polypeptide(L)'
;MVEGEDNSSEVGLFDNFYELAEDKINSKFYASSTDYVSYGNIHIYDENYNLESTFTTGISPGTIVFDVRQSLSLEELGIPYFTNKSSYIYDLLGRAYGVNDYRPLVYHC
;
A
#
# COMPACT_ATOMS: atom_id res chain seq x y z
N MET A 1 -27.73 46.15 -36.69
CA MET A 1 -26.57 45.60 -35.98
C MET A 1 -27.13 44.93 -34.75
N VAL A 2 -27.26 43.61 -34.78
CA VAL A 2 -27.71 42.83 -33.62
C VAL A 2 -26.44 42.31 -32.99
N GLU A 3 -26.09 42.83 -31.83
CA GLU A 3 -24.97 42.30 -31.04
C GLU A 3 -25.38 40.91 -30.56
N GLY A 4 -24.60 39.90 -30.95
CA GLY A 4 -24.78 38.55 -30.43
C GLY A 4 -24.29 38.53 -28.99
N GLU A 5 -25.17 38.13 -28.07
CA GLU A 5 -24.77 37.76 -26.72
C GLU A 5 -23.91 36.48 -26.82
N ASP A 6 -22.59 36.65 -26.69
CA ASP A 6 -21.67 35.54 -26.49
C ASP A 6 -21.95 34.94 -25.11
N ASN A 7 -22.75 33.87 -25.10
CA ASN A 7 -22.90 32.95 -23.96
C ASN A 7 -21.66 32.06 -23.82
N SER A 8 -20.46 32.65 -23.77
CA SER A 8 -19.23 31.93 -23.45
C SER A 8 -18.93 31.91 -21.94
N SER A 9 -19.94 32.15 -21.12
CA SER A 9 -19.85 32.13 -19.66
C SER A 9 -20.14 30.74 -19.13
N GLU A 10 -19.13 29.88 -19.24
CA GLU A 10 -18.78 28.83 -18.27
C GLU A 10 -17.62 28.03 -18.88
N VAL A 11 -16.42 28.62 -18.85
CA VAL A 11 -15.19 27.82 -18.90
C VAL A 11 -15.28 26.95 -17.66
N GLY A 12 -15.60 25.67 -17.83
CA GLY A 12 -15.67 24.72 -16.72
C GLY A 12 -14.43 24.88 -15.85
N LEU A 13 -14.62 24.91 -14.53
CA LEU A 13 -13.51 24.89 -13.58
C LEU A 13 -12.71 23.61 -13.83
N PHE A 14 -11.62 23.73 -14.58
CA PHE A 14 -10.64 22.68 -14.72
C PHE A 14 -9.77 22.72 -13.47
N ASP A 15 -10.07 21.85 -12.51
CA ASP A 15 -9.13 21.57 -11.43
C ASP A 15 -7.89 20.91 -12.06
N ASN A 16 -6.73 21.56 -11.89
CA ASN A 16 -5.46 20.99 -12.30
C ASN A 16 -5.04 19.97 -11.25
N PHE A 17 -4.87 18.72 -11.69
CA PHE A 17 -4.36 17.66 -10.83
C PHE A 17 -2.85 17.54 -11.00
N TYR A 18 -2.12 17.61 -9.88
CA TYR A 18 -0.66 17.53 -9.87
C TYR A 18 -0.16 16.15 -9.47
N GLU A 19 -0.98 15.40 -8.73
CA GLU A 19 -0.72 14.01 -8.40
C GLU A 19 -2.02 13.21 -8.37
N LEU A 20 -1.93 11.94 -8.74
CA LEU A 20 -3.02 10.96 -8.69
C LEU A 20 -2.48 9.68 -8.06
N ALA A 21 -3.18 9.16 -7.07
CA ALA A 21 -2.85 7.90 -6.41
C ALA A 21 -4.09 7.02 -6.25
N GLU A 22 -3.91 5.71 -6.46
CA GLU A 22 -4.96 4.70 -6.39
C GLU A 22 -4.82 3.87 -5.11
N ASP A 23 -5.88 3.83 -4.31
CA ASP A 23 -6.03 2.89 -3.21
C ASP A 23 -6.78 1.66 -3.69
N LYS A 24 -6.02 0.62 -4.03
CA LYS A 24 -6.54 -0.66 -4.55
C LYS A 24 -7.32 -1.48 -3.52
N ILE A 25 -7.16 -1.20 -2.22
CA ILE A 25 -7.85 -1.95 -1.17
C ILE A 25 -9.28 -1.45 -1.03
N ASN A 26 -9.46 -0.14 -1.08
CA ASN A 26 -10.76 0.51 -0.90
C ASN A 26 -11.42 0.94 -2.22
N SER A 27 -10.79 0.68 -3.37
CA SER A 27 -11.24 1.11 -4.70
C SER A 27 -11.50 2.62 -4.80
N LYS A 28 -10.56 3.43 -4.32
CA LYS A 28 -10.67 4.90 -4.31
C LYS A 28 -9.51 5.56 -5.04
N PHE A 29 -9.77 6.73 -5.62
CA PHE A 29 -8.74 7.57 -6.24
C PHE A 29 -8.55 8.85 -5.44
N TYR A 30 -7.30 9.24 -5.26
CA TYR A 30 -6.90 10.46 -4.56
C TYR A 30 -6.19 11.37 -5.55
N ALA A 31 -6.65 12.60 -5.71
CA ALA A 31 -6.03 13.58 -6.61
C ALA A 31 -5.70 14.88 -5.88
N SER A 32 -4.51 15.43 -6.11
CA SER A 32 -4.09 16.70 -5.51
C SER A 32 -4.35 17.88 -6.42
N SER A 33 -4.89 18.97 -5.86
CA SER A 33 -5.10 20.25 -6.54
C SER A 33 -4.49 21.37 -5.71
N THR A 34 -3.78 22.30 -6.36
CA THR A 34 -3.08 23.40 -5.69
C THR A 34 -2.81 24.56 -6.65
N ASP A 35 -2.72 25.78 -6.12
CA ASP A 35 -2.19 26.95 -6.84
C ASP A 35 -0.73 27.28 -6.47
N TYR A 36 -0.09 26.47 -5.62
CA TYR A 36 1.22 26.66 -5.01
C TYR A 36 1.41 27.96 -4.23
N VAL A 37 0.34 28.72 -3.96
CA VAL A 37 0.41 30.04 -3.30
C VAL A 37 -0.54 30.15 -2.12
N SER A 38 -1.80 29.75 -2.27
CA SER A 38 -2.87 30.01 -1.30
C SER A 38 -3.59 28.75 -0.81
N TYR A 39 -3.64 27.67 -1.59
CA TYR A 39 -4.35 26.47 -1.20
C TYR A 39 -3.71 25.18 -1.73
N GLY A 40 -4.02 24.08 -1.04
CA GLY A 40 -3.81 22.72 -1.53
C GLY A 40 -4.89 21.80 -1.00
N ASN A 41 -5.51 21.03 -1.88
CA ASN A 41 -6.60 20.10 -1.57
C ASN A 41 -6.26 18.69 -2.06
N ILE A 42 -6.84 17.70 -1.39
CA ILE A 42 -6.90 16.32 -1.86
C ILE A 42 -8.37 15.97 -2.07
N HIS A 43 -8.68 15.57 -3.29
CA HIS A 43 -9.99 15.10 -3.71
C HIS A 43 -10.01 13.57 -3.69
N ILE A 44 -11.07 13.00 -3.13
CA ILE A 44 -11.27 11.55 -3.01
C ILE A 44 -12.44 11.16 -3.89
N TYR A 45 -12.21 10.27 -4.82
CA TYR A 45 -13.20 9.75 -5.76
C TYR A 45 -13.51 8.28 -5.51
N ASP A 46 -14.75 7.90 -5.78
CA ASP A 46 -15.19 6.51 -5.79
C ASP A 46 -14.70 5.75 -7.04
N GLU A 47 -15.01 4.46 -7.11
CA GLU A 47 -14.67 3.58 -8.25
C GLU A 47 -15.30 4.00 -9.59
N ASN A 48 -16.34 4.85 -9.54
CA ASN A 48 -17.05 5.39 -10.70
C ASN A 48 -16.62 6.83 -11.04
N TYR A 49 -15.53 7.32 -10.42
CA TYR A 49 -14.98 8.67 -10.58
C TYR A 49 -15.90 9.80 -10.08
N ASN A 50 -16.86 9.51 -9.20
CA ASN A 50 -17.63 10.55 -8.53
C ASN A 50 -16.86 11.06 -7.32
N LEU A 51 -16.89 12.38 -7.11
CA LEU A 51 -16.28 13.01 -5.94
C LEU A 51 -17.03 12.59 -4.67
N GLU A 52 -16.37 11.85 -3.78
CA GLU A 52 -16.93 11.40 -2.51
C GLU A 52 -16.63 12.41 -1.40
N SER A 53 -15.39 12.91 -1.34
CA SER A 53 -14.98 13.87 -0.31
C SER A 53 -13.74 14.68 -0.71
N THR A 54 -13.45 15.73 0.05
CA THR A 54 -12.27 16.57 -0.13
C THR A 54 -11.77 17.04 1.23
N PHE A 55 -10.45 17.08 1.41
CA PHE A 55 -9.84 17.69 2.58
C PHE A 55 -8.70 18.63 2.17
N THR A 56 -8.53 19.70 2.95
CA THR A 56 -7.48 20.69 2.73
C THR A 56 -6.18 20.24 3.36
N THR A 57 -5.07 20.53 2.69
CA THR A 57 -3.70 20.28 3.14
C THR A 57 -2.94 21.60 3.25
N GLY A 58 -1.61 21.54 3.30
CA GLY A 58 -0.79 22.74 3.09
C GLY A 58 -0.93 23.27 1.65
N ILE A 59 -0.26 24.40 1.37
CA ILE A 59 -0.35 25.07 0.07
C ILE A 59 0.13 24.15 -1.06
N SER A 60 1.12 23.30 -0.86
CA SER A 60 1.66 22.41 -1.90
C SER A 60 1.55 20.96 -1.44
N PRO A 61 0.45 20.26 -1.75
CA PRO A 61 0.36 18.82 -1.56
C PRO A 61 1.49 18.17 -2.37
N GLY A 62 2.33 17.38 -1.70
CA GLY A 62 3.39 16.60 -2.33
C GLY A 62 2.87 15.22 -2.75
N THR A 63 3.72 14.22 -2.55
CA THR A 63 3.42 12.83 -2.94
C THR A 63 2.40 12.15 -2.02
N ILE A 64 1.46 11.43 -2.62
CA ILE A 64 0.45 10.63 -1.93
C ILE A 64 0.96 9.19 -1.83
N VAL A 65 1.12 8.69 -0.60
CA VAL A 65 1.57 7.32 -0.34
C VAL A 65 0.64 6.62 0.64
N PHE A 66 0.33 5.35 0.36
CA PHE A 66 -0.50 4.51 1.21
C PHE A 66 0.36 3.55 2.02
N ASP A 67 0.15 3.51 3.34
CA ASP A 67 0.69 2.44 4.20
C ASP A 67 -0.21 1.21 4.06
N VAL A 68 0.18 0.29 3.18
CA VAL A 68 -0.52 -0.97 2.96
C VAL A 68 0.12 -2.07 3.80
N ARG A 69 -0.63 -2.59 4.78
CA ARG A 69 -0.18 -3.70 5.62
C ARG A 69 -1.01 -4.95 5.36
N GLN A 70 -0.31 -6.08 5.18
CA GLN A 70 -0.94 -7.39 5.19
C GLN A 70 -1.05 -7.86 6.64
N SER A 71 -2.28 -7.91 7.17
CA SER A 71 -2.56 -8.53 8.46
C SER A 71 -2.57 -10.05 8.33
N LEU A 72 -1.40 -10.67 8.20
CA LEU A 72 -1.28 -12.13 8.18
C LEU A 72 -1.29 -12.66 9.62
N SER A 73 -2.12 -13.66 9.89
CA SER A 73 -2.02 -14.42 11.14
C SER A 73 -0.79 -15.34 11.08
N LEU A 74 -0.18 -15.66 12.23
CA LEU A 74 0.94 -16.63 12.32
C LEU A 74 0.56 -17.99 11.70
N GLU A 75 -0.73 -18.33 11.73
CA GLU A 75 -1.32 -19.54 11.15
C GLU A 75 -1.18 -19.60 9.62
N GLU A 76 -1.19 -18.44 8.93
CA GLU A 76 -1.09 -18.34 7.47
C GLU A 76 0.35 -18.36 6.97
N LEU A 77 1.32 -18.14 7.86
CA LEU A 77 2.73 -18.38 7.60
C LEU A 77 3.02 -19.88 7.75
N GLY A 78 2.21 -20.72 7.10
CA GLY A 78 2.39 -22.16 7.08
C GLY A 78 3.75 -22.48 6.48
N ILE A 79 4.77 -22.61 7.33
CA ILE A 79 6.14 -22.92 6.92
C ILE A 79 6.07 -24.28 6.22
N PRO A 80 6.18 -24.36 4.88
CA PRO A 80 5.97 -25.61 4.17
C PRO A 80 7.17 -26.58 4.29
N TYR A 81 8.14 -26.27 5.16
CA TYR A 81 9.46 -26.90 5.20
C TYR A 81 9.89 -27.47 6.56
N PHE A 82 9.00 -27.63 7.54
CA PHE A 82 9.28 -28.49 8.69
C PHE A 82 8.77 -29.93 8.47
N THR A 83 8.99 -30.47 7.27
CA THR A 83 8.87 -31.91 7.01
C THR A 83 10.22 -32.53 6.66
N ASN A 84 11.33 -31.96 7.14
CA ASN A 84 12.50 -32.79 7.30
C ASN A 84 12.20 -33.77 8.42
N LYS A 85 11.66 -34.94 8.03
CA LYS A 85 11.81 -36.21 8.75
C LYS A 85 13.31 -36.54 8.75
N SER A 86 14.09 -35.69 9.41
CA SER A 86 15.47 -35.90 9.72
C SER A 86 15.48 -37.10 10.65
N SER A 87 16.20 -38.16 10.27
CA SER A 87 16.50 -39.30 11.15
C SER A 87 17.38 -38.89 12.36
N TYR A 88 17.54 -37.58 12.58
CA TYR A 88 18.35 -36.98 13.61
C TYR A 88 17.57 -35.89 14.35
N ILE A 89 17.73 -35.89 15.67
CA ILE A 89 17.28 -34.83 16.57
C ILE A 89 18.46 -33.90 16.79
N TYR A 90 18.24 -32.59 16.77
CA TYR A 90 19.28 -31.60 17.04
C TYR A 90 19.02 -30.92 18.38
N ASP A 91 20.07 -30.66 19.16
CA ASP A 91 19.96 -29.81 20.35
C ASP A 91 20.10 -28.31 20.01
N LEU A 92 19.88 -27.45 21.01
CA LEU A 92 20.02 -25.99 20.83
C LEU A 92 21.44 -25.56 20.44
N LEU A 93 22.44 -26.42 20.64
CA LEU A 93 23.83 -26.18 20.28
C LEU A 93 24.17 -26.74 18.89
N GLY A 94 23.17 -27.28 18.16
CA GLY A 94 23.31 -27.78 16.80
C GLY A 94 23.91 -29.19 16.69
N ARG A 95 24.06 -29.93 17.79
CA ARG A 95 24.60 -31.30 17.77
C ARG A 95 23.52 -32.28 17.32
N ALA A 96 23.90 -33.21 16.44
CA ALA A 96 23.01 -34.24 15.91
C ALA A 96 23.02 -35.51 16.76
N TYR A 97 21.83 -36.06 17.00
CA TYR A 97 21.57 -37.29 17.75
C TYR A 97 20.77 -38.26 16.89
N GLY A 98 21.07 -39.56 16.97
CA GLY A 98 20.26 -40.58 16.33
C GLY A 98 18.88 -40.72 17.00
N VAL A 99 17.87 -41.14 16.25
CA VAL A 99 16.56 -41.48 16.84
C VAL A 99 16.75 -42.63 17.84
N ASN A 100 16.49 -42.35 19.13
CA ASN A 100 16.73 -43.23 20.29
C ASN A 100 18.21 -43.42 20.71
N ASP A 101 19.14 -42.59 20.22
CA ASP A 101 20.53 -42.54 20.74
C ASP A 101 20.82 -41.17 21.34
N TYR A 102 21.06 -41.12 22.65
CA TYR A 102 21.37 -39.89 23.39
C TYR A 102 22.86 -39.51 23.34
N ARG A 103 23.67 -40.23 22.56
CA ARG A 103 25.07 -39.88 22.33
C ARG A 103 25.17 -38.97 21.09
N PRO A 104 25.93 -37.88 21.15
CA PRO A 104 26.14 -37.03 19.99
C PRO A 104 26.92 -37.81 18.92
N LEU A 105 26.55 -37.61 17.65
CA LEU A 105 27.33 -38.15 16.53
C LEU A 105 28.72 -37.49 16.54
N VAL A 106 29.75 -38.28 16.82
CA VAL A 106 31.14 -37.82 16.75
C VAL A 106 31.62 -38.07 15.32
N TYR A 107 31.76 -37.00 14.54
CA TYR A 107 32.47 -37.07 13.28
C TYR A 107 33.97 -37.13 13.58
N HIS A 108 34.62 -38.23 13.25
CA HIS A 108 36.08 -38.25 13.18
C HIS A 108 36.50 -37.45 11.94
N CYS A 109 37.36 -36.45 12.16
CA CYS A 109 38.04 -35.69 11.11
C CYS A 109 39.03 -36.56 10.33
#